data_AF-A0A3M1SQJ2-F1
#
_entry.id   AF-A0A3M1SQJ2-F1
#
_cell.length_a   1.000
_cell.length_b   1.000
_cell.length_c   1.000
_cell.angle_alpha   90.00
_cell.angle_beta   90.00
_cell.angle_gamma   90.00
#
_symmetry.space_group_name_H-M   'P 1'
#
loop_
_entity.id
_entity.type
_entity.pdbx_description
1 polymer ?
#
loop_
_entity_poly.entity_id
_entity_poly.type
_entity_poly.pdbx_seq_one_letter_code
_entity_poly.pdbx_strand_id
1 'polypeptide(L)'
;MKKRNKYYCLRLHIFFLIFSALIFSHFGQELIGWTWQNPLPQGNTLNSLRFAPDGRIGFAVGNNGTILKTEDGGFNFFLLNSPLTSNLYDIFVKNPDEAIAVGSRGMILRTSDGGKKWEQMQLESKAHLYGLAFPKNE
;
A
#
# COMPACT_ATOMS: atom_id res chain seq x y z
N MET A 1 32.27 -17.65 57.43
CA MET A 1 32.14 -16.58 56.41
C MET A 1 31.63 -17.16 55.07
N LYS A 2 30.31 -17.27 54.84
CA LYS A 2 29.78 -17.78 53.54
C LYS A 2 28.34 -17.36 53.18
N LYS A 3 27.80 -16.31 53.81
CA LYS A 3 26.41 -15.86 53.59
C LYS A 3 26.25 -14.61 52.70
N ARG A 4 27.33 -13.93 52.28
CA ARG A 4 27.24 -12.67 51.52
C ARG A 4 26.94 -12.87 50.02
N ASN A 5 27.39 -13.95 49.37
CA ASN A 5 27.25 -14.13 47.90
C ASN A 5 25.84 -14.45 47.38
N LYS A 6 24.95 -15.02 48.20
CA LYS A 6 23.59 -15.38 47.76
C LYS A 6 22.72 -14.14 47.47
N TYR A 7 22.93 -13.06 48.21
CA TYR A 7 22.18 -11.80 48.03
C TYR A 7 22.64 -11.01 46.81
N TYR A 8 23.91 -11.12 46.40
CA TYR A 8 24.41 -10.47 45.17
C TYR A 8 23.88 -11.16 43.91
N CYS A 9 23.83 -12.50 43.89
CA CYS A 9 23.31 -13.24 42.75
C CYS A 9 21.79 -13.01 42.56
N LEU A 10 21.03 -12.96 43.67
CA LEU A 10 19.60 -12.64 43.63
C LEU A 10 19.33 -11.17 43.24
N ARG A 11 20.15 -10.22 43.71
CA ARG A 11 20.08 -8.80 43.29
C ARG A 11 20.42 -8.59 41.82
N LEU A 12 21.35 -9.35 41.25
CA LEU A 12 21.71 -9.27 39.83
C LEU A 12 20.60 -9.81 38.91
N HIS A 13 19.91 -10.88 39.32
CA HIS A 13 18.78 -11.45 38.58
C HIS A 13 17.56 -10.53 38.63
N ILE A 14 17.26 -9.92 39.78
CA ILE A 14 16.17 -8.94 39.91
C ILE A 14 16.47 -7.69 39.05
N PHE A 15 17.72 -7.23 39.00
CA PHE A 15 18.12 -6.11 38.13
C PHE A 15 17.97 -6.46 36.64
N PHE A 16 18.36 -7.67 36.21
CA PHE A 16 18.15 -8.14 34.83
C PHE A 16 16.68 -8.29 34.45
N LEU A 17 15.83 -8.75 35.38
CA LEU A 17 14.39 -8.87 35.16
C LEU A 17 13.67 -7.52 35.08
N ILE A 18 14.12 -6.53 35.87
CA ILE A 18 13.59 -5.16 35.79
C ILE A 18 14.10 -4.46 34.52
N PHE A 19 15.35 -4.70 34.12
CA PHE A 19 15.94 -4.14 32.90
C PHE A 19 15.32 -4.78 31.64
N SER A 20 15.01 -6.07 31.64
CA SER A 20 14.30 -6.73 30.54
C SER A 20 12.84 -6.28 30.43
N ALA A 21 12.14 -6.08 31.56
CA ALA A 21 10.78 -5.55 31.58
C ALA A 21 10.70 -4.10 31.04
N LEU A 22 11.73 -3.27 31.29
CA LEU A 22 11.81 -1.92 30.75
C LEU A 22 12.09 -1.89 29.23
N ILE A 23 12.88 -2.83 28.70
CA ILE A 23 13.10 -2.96 27.24
C ILE A 23 11.83 -3.45 26.53
N PHE A 24 11.02 -4.31 27.16
CA PHE A 24 9.73 -4.75 26.62
C PHE A 24 8.67 -3.62 26.57
N SER A 25 8.83 -2.57 27.37
CA SER A 25 7.88 -1.45 27.41
C SER A 25 8.06 -0.40 26.30
N HIS A 26 9.07 -0.55 25.42
CA HIS A 26 9.36 0.41 24.36
C HIS A 26 8.96 -0.03 22.94
N PHE A 27 8.37 -1.22 22.76
CA PHE A 27 7.84 -1.66 21.47
C PHE A 27 6.32 -1.54 21.46
N GLY A 28 5.82 -0.42 20.93
CA GLY A 28 4.40 -0.23 20.69
C GLY A 28 3.89 1.17 20.98
N GLN A 29 4.49 2.21 20.41
CA GLN A 29 3.65 3.32 20.00
C GLN A 29 2.91 2.85 18.74
N GLU A 30 1.73 2.27 18.93
CA GLU A 30 0.74 2.32 17.86
C GLU A 30 0.49 3.79 17.60
N LEU A 31 0.97 4.29 16.46
CA LEU A 31 0.62 5.61 15.99
C LEU A 31 -0.87 5.58 15.67
N ILE A 32 -1.70 5.90 16.66
CA ILE A 32 -3.13 6.16 16.47
C ILE A 32 -3.22 7.50 15.75
N GLY A 33 -3.07 7.49 14.43
CA GLY A 33 -3.14 8.70 13.60
C GLY A 33 -2.60 8.54 12.19
N TRP A 34 -2.93 9.50 11.34
CA TRP A 34 -2.38 9.59 9.99
C TRP A 34 -0.86 9.83 10.06
N THR A 35 -0.09 8.84 9.60
CA THR A 35 1.36 8.98 9.39
C THR A 35 1.62 9.40 7.95
N TRP A 36 2.42 10.45 7.77
CA TRP A 36 2.90 10.86 6.45
C TRP A 36 3.82 9.78 5.89
N GLN A 37 3.39 9.11 4.83
CA GLN A 37 4.16 8.08 4.14
C GLN A 37 5.07 8.64 3.03
N ASN A 38 5.01 9.94 2.72
CA ASN A 38 5.79 10.57 1.65
C ASN A 38 7.31 10.51 1.94
N PRO A 39 8.17 10.04 0.99
CA PRO A 39 7.92 9.71 -0.42
C PRO A 39 7.83 8.22 -0.74
N LEU A 40 7.43 7.37 0.21
CA LEU A 40 7.31 5.94 -0.03
C LEU A 40 5.91 5.57 -0.55
N PRO A 41 5.79 4.68 -1.55
CA PRO A 41 6.88 4.13 -2.38
C PRO A 41 7.36 5.09 -3.49
N GLN A 42 6.67 6.21 -3.73
CA GLN A 42 6.99 7.19 -4.78
C GLN A 42 6.39 8.59 -4.46
N GLY A 43 6.81 9.64 -5.19
CA GLY A 43 6.41 11.04 -4.93
C GLY A 43 5.51 11.72 -5.99
N ASN A 44 5.10 11.04 -7.05
CA ASN A 44 4.14 11.57 -8.03
C ASN A 44 2.74 11.71 -7.42
N THR A 45 1.97 12.67 -7.94
CA THR A 45 0.55 12.81 -7.63
C THR A 45 -0.22 11.55 -7.99
N LEU A 46 -0.99 11.03 -7.02
CA LEU A 46 -1.98 9.99 -7.23
C LEU A 46 -3.32 10.66 -7.57
N ASN A 47 -3.98 10.17 -8.60
CA ASN A 47 -5.21 10.74 -9.14
C ASN A 47 -6.45 9.93 -8.73
N SER A 48 -6.32 8.62 -8.50
CA SER A 48 -7.42 7.76 -8.04
C SER A 48 -6.91 6.59 -7.21
N LEU A 49 -7.71 6.14 -6.24
CA LEU A 49 -7.51 4.96 -5.41
C LEU A 49 -8.85 4.23 -5.28
N ARG A 50 -8.85 2.92 -5.59
CA ARG A 50 -10.05 2.07 -5.45
C ARG A 50 -9.68 0.73 -4.86
N PHE A 51 -10.60 0.18 -4.08
CA PHE A 51 -10.49 -1.14 -3.47
C PHE A 51 -11.40 -2.14 -4.18
N ALA A 52 -10.96 -3.40 -4.20
CA ALA A 52 -11.80 -4.54 -4.49
C ALA A 52 -12.89 -4.69 -3.41
N PRO A 53 -13.97 -5.47 -3.68
CA PRO A 53 -15.05 -5.66 -2.71
C PRO A 53 -14.61 -6.24 -1.36
N ASP A 54 -13.45 -6.91 -1.29
CA ASP A 54 -12.88 -7.44 -0.05
C ASP A 54 -12.32 -6.36 0.89
N GLY A 55 -12.17 -5.12 0.40
CA GLY A 55 -11.58 -3.99 1.14
C GLY A 55 -10.10 -4.14 1.47
N ARG A 56 -9.44 -5.23 1.07
CA ARG A 56 -8.04 -5.51 1.35
C ARG A 56 -7.15 -5.17 0.17
N ILE A 57 -7.57 -5.57 -1.03
CA ILE A 57 -6.80 -5.33 -2.24
C ILE A 57 -7.24 -4.00 -2.82
N GLY A 58 -6.27 -3.12 -3.06
CA GLY A 58 -6.54 -1.81 -3.64
C GLY A 58 -5.46 -1.42 -4.64
N PHE A 59 -5.84 -0.58 -5.60
CA PHE A 59 -4.94 -0.02 -6.60
C PHE A 59 -5.05 1.50 -6.59
N ALA A 60 -3.90 2.17 -6.60
CA ALA A 60 -3.81 3.61 -6.81
C ALA A 60 -3.13 3.91 -8.14
N VAL A 61 -3.60 4.91 -8.87
CA VAL A 61 -2.98 5.33 -10.14
C VAL A 61 -2.70 6.82 -10.14
N GLY A 62 -1.72 7.25 -10.93
CA GLY A 62 -1.27 8.65 -10.89
C GLY A 62 -0.49 9.11 -12.11
N ASN A 63 0.24 10.20 -11.91
CA ASN A 63 1.07 10.81 -12.94
C ASN A 63 2.24 9.90 -13.33
N ASN A 64 2.79 10.14 -14.53
CA ASN A 64 3.92 9.38 -15.08
C ASN A 64 3.67 7.86 -15.13
N GLY A 65 2.42 7.44 -15.36
CA GLY A 65 2.04 6.04 -15.41
C GLY A 65 2.11 5.31 -14.07
N THR A 66 2.14 6.03 -12.94
CA THR A 66 2.22 5.44 -11.60
C THR A 66 1.07 4.48 -11.35
N ILE A 67 1.39 3.26 -10.90
CA ILE A 67 0.42 2.26 -10.42
C ILE A 67 0.96 1.69 -9.11
N LEU A 68 0.18 1.80 -8.04
CA LEU A 68 0.46 1.20 -6.74
C LEU A 68 -0.57 0.14 -6.42
N LYS A 69 -0.17 -0.85 -5.61
CA LYS A 69 -1.07 -1.87 -5.06
C LYS A 69 -0.91 -1.98 -3.55
N THR A 70 -2.02 -2.17 -2.85
CA THR A 70 -2.04 -2.60 -1.44
C THR A 70 -2.72 -3.96 -1.34
N GLU A 71 -2.28 -4.76 -0.36
CA GLU A 71 -2.85 -6.08 -0.04
C GLU A 71 -3.34 -6.18 1.42
N ASP A 72 -3.28 -5.06 2.13
CA ASP A 72 -3.60 -4.96 3.55
C ASP A 72 -4.61 -3.85 3.86
N GLY A 73 -5.37 -3.37 2.87
CA GLY A 73 -6.39 -2.33 3.12
C GLY A 73 -5.82 -0.92 3.15
N GLY A 74 -4.65 -0.70 2.56
CA GLY A 74 -4.04 0.62 2.41
C GLY A 74 -3.05 1.00 3.51
N PHE A 75 -2.65 0.05 4.37
CA PHE A 75 -1.56 0.31 5.33
C PHE A 75 -0.21 0.36 4.62
N ASN A 76 0.01 -0.52 3.64
CA ASN A 76 1.21 -0.53 2.81
C ASN A 76 0.86 -0.52 1.32
N PHE A 77 1.68 0.20 0.54
CA PHE A 77 1.58 0.26 -0.92
C PHE A 77 2.90 -0.11 -1.59
N PHE A 78 2.81 -0.89 -2.66
CA PHE A 78 3.94 -1.32 -3.49
C PHE A 78 3.78 -0.76 -4.90
N LEU A 79 4.88 -0.26 -5.47
CA LEU A 79 4.92 0.18 -6.86
C LEU A 79 4.86 -1.02 -7.80
N LEU A 80 3.94 -0.97 -8.77
CA LEU A 80 3.83 -1.96 -9.84
C LEU A 80 4.48 -1.45 -11.13
N ASN A 81 4.94 -2.38 -11.95
CA ASN A 81 5.45 -2.05 -13.28
C ASN A 81 4.30 -1.61 -14.19
N SER A 82 4.43 -0.41 -14.76
CA SER A 82 3.51 0.14 -15.74
C SER A 82 4.18 0.21 -17.11
N PRO A 83 3.47 -0.15 -18.21
CA PRO A 83 3.99 0.04 -19.57
C PRO A 83 3.92 1.50 -20.02
N LEU A 84 3.33 2.39 -19.21
CA LEU A 84 3.07 3.78 -19.59
C LEU A 84 3.95 4.76 -18.84
N THR A 85 4.22 5.89 -19.50
CA THR A 85 4.78 7.10 -18.89
C THR A 85 3.78 8.26 -18.88
N SER A 86 2.57 8.05 -19.38
CA SER A 86 1.50 9.06 -19.41
C SER A 86 0.64 9.01 -18.15
N ASN A 87 -0.02 10.11 -17.80
CA ASN A 87 -0.86 10.18 -16.61
C ASN A 87 -2.08 9.24 -16.72
N LEU A 88 -2.32 8.50 -15.64
CA LEU A 88 -3.55 7.76 -15.38
C LEU A 88 -4.45 8.59 -14.46
N TYR A 89 -5.73 8.68 -14.78
CA TYR A 89 -6.67 9.57 -14.11
C TYR A 89 -7.67 8.82 -13.24
N ASP A 90 -8.08 7.61 -13.64
CA ASP A 90 -8.99 6.80 -12.83
C ASP A 90 -8.70 5.30 -12.99
N ILE A 91 -9.16 4.53 -12.01
CA ILE A 91 -9.07 3.07 -12.00
C ILE A 91 -10.37 2.48 -11.50
N PHE A 92 -10.72 1.30 -11.99
CA PHE A 92 -11.77 0.44 -11.49
C PHE A 92 -11.17 -0.90 -11.08
N VAL A 93 -11.63 -1.43 -9.95
CA VAL A 93 -11.18 -2.71 -9.41
C VAL A 93 -12.39 -3.60 -9.25
N LYS A 94 -12.47 -4.67 -10.06
CA LYS A 94 -13.59 -5.61 -10.05
C LYS A 94 -13.44 -6.62 -8.91
N ASN A 95 -12.23 -7.15 -8.78
CA ASN A 95 -11.82 -8.14 -7.80
C ASN A 95 -10.28 -8.04 -7.62
N PRO A 96 -9.66 -8.85 -6.75
CA PRO A 96 -8.21 -8.79 -6.51
C PRO A 96 -7.31 -8.94 -7.75
N ASP A 97 -7.79 -9.63 -8.79
CA ASP A 97 -7.00 -9.95 -9.98
C ASP A 97 -7.33 -9.06 -11.18
N GLU A 98 -8.55 -8.53 -11.25
CA GLU A 98 -9.06 -7.77 -12.39
C GLU A 98 -9.23 -6.27 -12.08
N ALA A 99 -8.51 -5.43 -12.80
CA ALA A 99 -8.62 -3.97 -12.73
C ALA A 99 -8.47 -3.31 -14.10
N ILE A 100 -9.08 -2.14 -14.28
CA ILE A 100 -9.01 -1.32 -15.49
C ILE A 100 -8.66 0.11 -15.11
N ALA A 101 -7.58 0.66 -15.64
CA ALA A 101 -7.19 2.04 -15.49
C ALA A 101 -7.34 2.82 -16.81
N VAL A 102 -7.65 4.10 -16.71
CA VAL A 102 -7.75 5.00 -17.86
C VAL A 102 -6.92 6.25 -17.65
N GLY A 103 -6.52 6.87 -18.76
CA GLY A 103 -5.67 8.04 -18.66
C GLY A 103 -5.59 8.89 -19.91
N SER A 104 -4.41 9.49 -20.05
CA SER A 104 -4.15 10.47 -21.09
C SER A 104 -4.29 9.90 -22.49
N ARG A 105 -4.69 10.75 -23.43
CA ARG A 105 -4.71 10.45 -24.85
C ARG A 105 -5.53 9.22 -25.24
N GLY A 106 -6.56 8.84 -24.50
CA GLY A 106 -7.41 7.68 -24.84
C GLY A 106 -6.84 6.35 -24.35
N MET A 107 -5.87 6.39 -23.43
CA MET A 107 -5.18 5.19 -22.95
C MET A 107 -6.03 4.42 -21.93
N ILE A 108 -6.03 3.10 -22.08
CA ILE A 108 -6.67 2.13 -21.21
C ILE A 108 -5.62 1.07 -20.85
N LEU A 109 -5.50 0.74 -19.56
CA LEU A 109 -4.76 -0.41 -19.07
C LEU A 109 -5.72 -1.40 -18.44
N ARG A 110 -5.51 -2.69 -18.70
CA ARG A 110 -6.25 -3.78 -18.05
C ARG A 110 -5.29 -4.80 -17.47
N THR A 111 -5.62 -5.31 -16.30
CA THR A 111 -4.97 -6.51 -15.74
C THR A 111 -6.02 -7.57 -15.41
N SER A 112 -5.60 -8.82 -15.45
CA SER A 112 -6.36 -9.99 -15.01
C SER A 112 -5.52 -10.92 -14.12
N ASP A 113 -4.37 -10.44 -13.63
CA ASP A 113 -3.43 -11.19 -12.80
C ASP A 113 -2.95 -10.38 -11.58
N GLY A 114 -3.76 -9.43 -11.13
CA GLY A 114 -3.52 -8.63 -9.94
C GLY A 114 -2.46 -7.56 -10.12
N GLY A 115 -2.28 -7.09 -11.37
CA GLY A 115 -1.33 -6.05 -11.74
C GLY A 115 0.10 -6.55 -11.97
N LYS A 116 0.32 -7.87 -12.09
CA LYS A 116 1.62 -8.42 -12.49
C LYS A 116 1.93 -8.09 -13.95
N LYS A 117 0.89 -8.08 -14.79
CA LYS A 117 0.92 -7.60 -16.18
C LYS A 117 -0.24 -6.66 -16.45
N TRP A 118 0.04 -5.66 -17.29
CA TRP A 118 -0.95 -4.70 -17.78
C TRP A 118 -0.98 -4.75 -19.30
N GLU A 119 -2.16 -5.09 -19.83
CA GLU A 119 -2.47 -5.01 -21.26
C GLU A 119 -2.84 -3.57 -21.60
N GLN A 120 -2.16 -3.00 -22.59
CA GLN A 120 -2.42 -1.66 -23.07
C GLN A 120 -3.39 -1.68 -24.25
N MET A 121 -4.42 -0.84 -24.15
CA MET A 121 -5.36 -0.56 -25.24
C MET A 121 -5.44 0.96 -25.44
N GLN A 122 -5.47 1.38 -26.69
CA GLN A 122 -5.52 2.78 -27.08
C GLN A 122 -6.76 2.99 -27.94
N LEU A 123 -7.64 3.93 -27.55
CA LEU A 123 -8.76 4.33 -28.37
C LEU A 123 -8.28 5.12 -29.61
N GLU A 124 -9.06 5.09 -30.68
CA GLU A 124 -8.81 5.94 -31.87
C GLU A 124 -8.87 7.44 -31.52
N SER A 125 -9.80 7.78 -30.63
CA SER A 125 -9.87 9.12 -30.04
C SER A 125 -8.69 9.33 -29.09
N LYS A 126 -7.97 10.45 -29.29
CA LYS A 126 -6.86 10.90 -28.43
C LYS A 126 -7.33 11.81 -27.29
N ALA A 127 -8.64 11.87 -27.02
CA ALA A 127 -9.15 12.61 -25.87
C ALA A 127 -8.71 11.95 -24.55
N HIS A 128 -8.47 12.75 -23.50
CA HIS A 128 -8.20 12.20 -22.18
C HIS A 128 -9.43 11.47 -21.63
N LEU A 129 -9.22 10.33 -20.99
CA LEU A 129 -10.26 9.61 -20.26
C LEU A 129 -10.08 9.90 -18.78
N TYR A 130 -10.96 10.72 -18.21
CA TYR A 130 -10.83 11.19 -16.82
C TYR A 130 -11.52 10.29 -15.78
N GLY A 131 -12.43 9.41 -16.19
CA GLY A 131 -13.22 8.64 -15.25
C GLY A 131 -13.78 7.35 -15.86
N LEU A 132 -13.98 6.37 -14.98
CA LEU A 132 -14.67 5.12 -15.26
C LEU A 132 -15.85 4.98 -14.31
N ALA A 133 -16.98 4.52 -14.84
CA ALA A 133 -18.11 4.09 -14.05
C ALA A 133 -18.58 2.73 -14.55
N PHE A 134 -18.84 1.83 -13.61
CA PHE A 134 -19.45 0.54 -13.89
C PHE A 134 -20.81 0.50 -13.19
N PRO A 135 -21.85 -0.03 -13.85
CA PRO A 135 -23.12 -0.24 -13.18
C PRO A 135 -22.91 -1.23 -12.04
N LYS A 136 -23.65 -1.01 -10.95
CA LYS A 136 -23.74 -2.00 -9.88
C LYS A 136 -24.63 -3.13 -10.41
N ASN A 137 -24.10 -4.34 -10.52
CA ASN A 137 -24.94 -5.49 -10.80
C ASN A 137 -25.70 -5.82 -9.50
N GLU A 138 -27.03 -5.88 -9.57
CA GLU A 138 -27.93 -6.28 -8.48
C GLU A 138 -27.73 -7.73 -8.07
#